data_AF-A0A918XNB4-F1
#
_entry.id   AF-A0A918XNB4-F1
#
_cell.length_a   1.000
_cell.length_b   1.000
_cell.length_c   1.000
_cell.angle_alpha   90.00
_cell.angle_beta   90.00
_cell.angle_gamma   90.00
#
_symmetry.space_group_name_H-M   'P 1'
#
loop_
_entity.id
_entity.type
_entity.pdbx_description
1 polymer ?
#
loop_
_entity_poly.entity_id
_entity_poly.type
_entity_poly.pdbx_seq_one_letter_code
_entity_poly.pdbx_strand_id
1 'polypeptide(L)'
;MAHVPMKLFSVERRAQRAGTPFSAPAPAAPAVAPASGEVLEELRALRAEMAEMRDAIAQMSQPPAIVDTVDEDAMKRDVRVEIALMVRSIGRAKAEIAAIKNPNAETDQMETASHQLEAITATTERSTNDIMAAVDDIEQTLKKITALTVDDGEVSPLIDHASERLIEIIEACSFHDLTGQRVTQVVKTLRFIESRILAMIDIWGLEAFRDLPLPTDSEDEVQHEEHELLNGPALGGQGLSQEDIDALFD
;
A
#
# COMPACT_ATOMS: atom_id res chain seq x y z
N MET A 1 9.44 -80.99 -9.70
CA MET A 1 9.09 -80.35 -8.42
C MET A 1 8.75 -81.44 -7.42
N ALA A 2 9.42 -81.39 -6.27
CA ALA A 2 9.40 -82.40 -5.24
C ALA A 2 8.07 -82.46 -4.47
N HIS A 3 7.65 -83.68 -4.17
CA HIS A 3 6.65 -84.02 -3.16
C HIS A 3 7.21 -83.72 -1.77
N VAL A 4 6.44 -83.01 -0.93
CA VAL A 4 6.68 -82.96 0.53
C VAL A 4 5.32 -83.13 1.24
N PRO A 5 5.12 -84.18 2.06
CA PRO A 5 3.82 -84.53 2.63
C PRO A 5 3.67 -84.17 4.13
N MET A 6 2.39 -84.19 4.54
CA MET A 6 1.82 -84.28 5.91
C MET A 6 1.75 -82.96 6.71
N LYS A 7 0.71 -82.72 7.53
CA LYS A 7 0.24 -83.59 8.61
C LYS A 7 -1.24 -83.38 8.96
N LEU A 8 -1.97 -84.49 9.07
CA LEU A 8 -3.32 -84.57 9.65
C LEU A 8 -3.32 -84.03 11.10
N PHE A 9 -4.16 -83.03 11.34
CA PHE A 9 -4.37 -82.43 12.65
C PHE A 9 -5.19 -83.36 13.57
N SER A 10 -4.92 -83.25 14.88
CA SER A 10 -5.28 -84.24 15.91
C SER A 10 -6.79 -84.48 16.12
N VAL A 11 -7.64 -83.60 15.60
CA VAL A 11 -9.10 -83.65 15.76
C VAL A 11 -9.72 -84.80 14.96
N GLU A 12 -9.16 -85.12 13.79
CA GLU A 12 -9.64 -86.18 12.89
C GLU A 12 -9.18 -87.59 13.33
N ARG A 13 -8.12 -87.66 14.14
CA ARG A 13 -7.57 -88.93 14.66
C ARG A 13 -8.30 -89.45 15.91
N ARG A 14 -9.08 -88.60 16.57
CA ARG A 14 -9.84 -88.95 17.78
C ARG A 14 -11.28 -89.39 17.48
N ALA A 15 -11.83 -88.96 16.35
CA ALA A 15 -13.19 -89.31 15.90
C ALA A 15 -13.28 -90.69 15.19
N GLN A 16 -12.18 -91.25 14.70
CA GLN A 16 -12.17 -92.55 13.99
C GLN A 16 -11.79 -93.77 14.87
N ARG A 17 -11.49 -93.57 16.18
CA ARG A 17 -11.02 -94.66 17.07
C ARG A 17 -12.04 -95.20 18.06
N ALA A 18 -13.29 -94.75 18.01
CA ALA A 18 -14.36 -95.29 18.85
C ALA A 18 -15.58 -95.60 17.99
N GLY A 19 -15.53 -96.73 17.28
CA GLY A 19 -16.73 -97.35 16.76
C GLY A 19 -17.47 -98.01 17.91
N THR A 20 -18.58 -97.42 18.34
CA THR A 20 -19.65 -98.12 19.07
C THR A 20 -20.92 -97.27 19.07
N PRO A 21 -22.10 -97.88 18.90
CA PRO A 21 -23.34 -97.18 18.58
C PRO A 21 -24.00 -96.54 19.79
N PHE A 22 -24.82 -95.53 19.48
CA PHE A 22 -25.74 -94.80 20.33
C PHE A 22 -26.65 -95.75 21.16
N SER A 23 -26.64 -95.58 22.48
CA SER A 23 -27.57 -96.21 23.42
C SER A 23 -28.27 -95.11 24.23
N ALA A 24 -29.61 -95.12 24.22
CA ALA A 24 -30.43 -94.14 24.92
C ALA A 24 -30.41 -94.39 26.44
N PRO A 25 -30.36 -93.34 27.28
CA PRO A 25 -30.31 -93.51 28.73
C PRO A 25 -31.71 -93.75 29.34
N ALA A 26 -31.77 -94.66 30.32
CA ALA A 26 -32.91 -94.81 31.23
C ALA A 26 -32.82 -93.79 32.39
N PRO A 27 -33.95 -93.32 32.96
CA PRO A 27 -33.93 -92.20 33.89
C PRO A 27 -33.80 -92.65 35.34
N ALA A 28 -32.94 -92.00 36.13
CA ALA A 28 -33.02 -92.03 37.59
C ALA A 28 -32.39 -90.79 38.26
N ALA A 29 -33.30 -89.96 38.79
CA ALA A 29 -33.29 -89.09 39.98
C ALA A 29 -32.12 -88.11 40.30
N PRO A 30 -32.43 -86.94 40.90
CA PRO A 30 -31.51 -85.80 41.01
C PRO A 30 -30.73 -85.77 42.34
N ALA A 31 -29.49 -85.28 42.30
CA ALA A 31 -28.77 -84.83 43.49
C ALA A 31 -27.99 -83.55 43.16
N VAL A 32 -28.38 -82.46 43.83
CA VAL A 32 -27.77 -81.12 43.76
C VAL A 32 -26.69 -81.02 44.84
N ALA A 33 -25.50 -80.52 44.48
CA ALA A 33 -24.50 -80.05 45.43
C ALA A 33 -24.11 -78.58 45.10
N PRO A 34 -23.82 -77.73 46.10
CA PRO A 34 -23.86 -76.28 45.98
C PRO A 34 -22.45 -75.71 45.79
N ALA A 35 -22.07 -75.41 44.55
CA ALA A 35 -20.87 -74.63 44.22
C ALA A 35 -21.14 -73.63 43.08
N SER A 36 -22.42 -73.40 42.78
CA SER A 36 -22.84 -72.57 41.65
C SER A 36 -23.32 -71.19 42.09
N GLY A 37 -23.68 -70.99 43.37
CA GLY A 37 -24.20 -69.71 43.89
C GLY A 37 -23.13 -68.62 43.97
N GLU A 38 -22.05 -68.88 44.70
CA GLU A 38 -20.92 -67.94 44.86
C GLU A 38 -20.23 -67.65 43.52
N VAL A 39 -20.05 -68.67 42.68
CA VAL A 39 -19.48 -68.52 41.33
C VAL A 39 -20.40 -67.67 40.43
N LEU A 40 -21.72 -67.78 40.56
CA LEU A 40 -22.68 -66.94 39.81
C LEU A 40 -22.70 -65.49 40.32
N GLU A 41 -22.40 -65.27 41.60
CA GLU A 41 -22.33 -63.94 42.21
C GLU A 41 -21.04 -63.22 41.79
N GLU A 42 -19.90 -63.91 41.83
CA GLU A 42 -18.62 -63.44 41.28
C GLU A 42 -18.70 -63.20 39.77
N LEU A 43 -19.39 -64.05 39.00
CA LEU A 43 -19.66 -63.81 37.58
C LEU A 43 -20.53 -62.59 37.31
N ARG A 44 -21.44 -62.25 38.24
CA ARG A 44 -22.28 -61.06 38.15
C ARG A 44 -21.47 -59.81 38.47
N ALA A 45 -20.62 -59.86 39.49
CA ALA A 45 -19.71 -58.79 39.86
C ALA A 45 -18.71 -58.48 38.73
N LEU A 46 -18.07 -59.51 38.17
CA LEU A 46 -17.14 -59.35 37.05
C LEU A 46 -17.83 -58.82 35.78
N ARG A 47 -19.09 -59.20 35.53
CA ARG A 47 -19.88 -58.63 34.43
C ARG A 47 -20.24 -57.16 34.66
N ALA A 48 -20.49 -56.76 35.90
CA ALA A 48 -20.74 -55.36 36.25
C ALA A 48 -19.47 -54.52 36.07
N GLU A 49 -18.32 -54.98 36.57
CA GLU A 49 -17.03 -54.30 36.34
C GLU A 49 -16.66 -54.24 34.86
N MET A 50 -16.90 -55.30 34.09
CA MET A 50 -16.68 -55.25 32.64
C MET A 50 -17.66 -54.33 31.92
N ALA A 51 -18.89 -54.15 32.42
CA ALA A 51 -19.84 -53.19 31.86
C ALA A 51 -19.39 -51.75 32.16
N GLU A 52 -18.94 -51.47 33.39
CA GLU A 52 -18.40 -50.17 33.78
C GLU A 52 -17.10 -49.85 33.04
N MET A 53 -16.20 -50.82 32.88
CA MET A 53 -14.98 -50.65 32.10
C MET A 53 -15.28 -50.46 30.61
N ARG A 54 -16.30 -51.14 30.08
CA ARG A 54 -16.76 -50.94 28.70
C ARG A 54 -17.36 -49.55 28.50
N ASP A 55 -18.13 -49.05 29.47
CA ASP A 55 -18.70 -47.70 29.42
C ASP A 55 -17.62 -46.62 29.60
N ALA A 56 -16.63 -46.86 30.46
CA ALA A 56 -15.46 -45.98 30.61
C ALA A 56 -14.60 -45.97 29.34
N ILE A 57 -14.36 -47.12 28.70
CA ILE A 57 -13.69 -47.21 27.41
C ILE A 57 -14.52 -46.55 26.32
N ALA A 58 -15.85 -46.64 26.34
CA ALA A 58 -16.73 -45.96 25.39
C ALA A 58 -16.69 -44.43 25.58
N GLN A 59 -16.62 -43.92 26.81
CA GLN A 59 -16.43 -42.50 27.11
C GLN A 59 -15.03 -41.99 26.77
N MET A 60 -13.98 -42.80 26.93
CA MET A 60 -12.60 -42.46 26.54
C MET A 60 -12.33 -42.63 25.04
N SER A 61 -13.11 -43.45 24.34
CA SER A 61 -13.00 -43.69 22.89
C SER A 61 -13.94 -42.81 22.07
N GLN A 62 -14.74 -41.96 22.70
CA GLN A 62 -15.35 -40.83 22.00
C GLN A 62 -14.23 -39.83 21.72
N PRO A 63 -13.79 -39.67 20.45
CA PRO A 63 -12.88 -38.57 20.16
C PRO A 63 -13.59 -37.28 20.59
N PRO A 64 -12.89 -36.31 21.20
CA PRO A 64 -13.48 -35.00 21.36
C PRO A 64 -13.96 -34.60 19.96
N ALA A 65 -15.24 -34.25 19.85
CA ALA A 65 -15.73 -33.61 18.64
C ALA A 65 -15.02 -32.26 18.58
N ILE A 66 -13.79 -32.25 18.06
CA ILE A 66 -13.15 -31.06 17.56
C ILE A 66 -13.91 -30.79 16.27
N VAL A 67 -15.08 -30.18 16.44
CA VAL A 67 -15.84 -29.64 15.34
C VAL A 67 -15.04 -28.42 14.92
N ASP A 68 -14.04 -28.63 14.07
CA ASP A 68 -13.38 -27.59 13.28
C ASP A 68 -14.36 -27.09 12.20
N THR A 69 -15.63 -26.88 12.57
CA THR A 69 -16.53 -26.06 11.77
C THR A 69 -16.10 -24.64 12.03
N VAL A 70 -15.14 -24.19 11.23
CA VAL A 70 -15.18 -22.80 10.80
C VAL A 70 -16.63 -22.57 10.39
N ASP A 71 -17.37 -21.79 11.17
CA ASP A 71 -18.73 -21.42 10.84
C ASP A 71 -18.64 -20.68 9.50
N GLU A 72 -18.90 -21.39 8.41
CA GLU A 72 -18.74 -20.85 7.06
C GLU A 72 -19.58 -19.59 6.89
N ASP A 73 -20.70 -19.48 7.59
CA ASP A 73 -21.55 -18.30 7.54
C ASP A 73 -20.96 -17.15 8.33
N ALA A 74 -20.29 -17.40 9.46
CA ALA A 74 -19.50 -16.40 10.17
C ALA A 74 -18.32 -15.91 9.30
N MET A 75 -17.54 -16.82 8.72
CA MET A 75 -16.43 -16.47 7.83
C MET A 75 -16.92 -15.71 6.58
N LYS A 76 -18.04 -16.11 5.97
CA LYS A 76 -18.67 -15.35 4.87
C LYS A 76 -19.14 -13.97 5.32
N ARG A 77 -19.64 -13.80 6.56
CA ARG A 77 -20.01 -12.48 7.11
C ARG A 77 -18.77 -11.61 7.28
N ASP A 78 -17.69 -12.14 7.84
CA ASP A 78 -16.45 -11.41 8.07
C ASP A 78 -15.83 -10.96 6.75
N VAL A 79 -15.75 -11.85 5.76
CA VAL A 79 -15.29 -11.50 4.39
C VAL A 79 -16.17 -10.42 3.75
N ARG A 80 -17.49 -10.48 3.92
CA ARG A 80 -18.38 -9.41 3.42
C ARG A 80 -18.14 -8.07 4.11
N VAL A 81 -17.90 -8.09 5.42
CA VAL A 81 -17.56 -6.88 6.19
C VAL A 81 -16.22 -6.32 5.69
N GLU A 82 -15.20 -7.15 5.53
CA GLU A 82 -13.89 -6.73 5.00
C GLU A 82 -14.00 -6.16 3.59
N ILE A 83 -14.73 -6.82 2.68
CA ILE A 83 -14.98 -6.30 1.33
C ILE A 83 -15.70 -4.95 1.39
N ALA A 84 -16.72 -4.79 2.25
CA ALA A 84 -17.42 -3.52 2.40
C ALA A 84 -16.48 -2.41 2.91
N LEU A 85 -15.56 -2.72 3.83
CA LEU A 85 -14.54 -1.80 4.30
C LEU A 85 -13.56 -1.43 3.18
N MET A 86 -13.11 -2.39 2.37
CA MET A 86 -12.25 -2.13 1.21
C MET A 86 -12.94 -1.23 0.18
N VAL A 87 -14.21 -1.52 -0.16
CA VAL A 87 -15.00 -0.70 -1.09
C VAL A 87 -15.11 0.74 -0.59
N ARG A 88 -15.39 0.93 0.70
CA ARG A 88 -15.44 2.27 1.31
C ARG A 88 -14.08 2.97 1.25
N SER A 89 -12.99 2.25 1.52
CA SER A 89 -11.63 2.81 1.46
C SER A 89 -11.26 3.25 0.03
N ILE A 90 -11.55 2.41 -0.96
CA ILE A 90 -11.34 2.72 -2.38
C ILE A 90 -12.20 3.91 -2.80
N GLY A 91 -13.46 3.98 -2.37
CA GLY A 91 -14.32 5.13 -2.66
C GLY A 91 -13.76 6.45 -2.14
N ARG A 92 -13.16 6.42 -0.93
CA ARG A 92 -12.49 7.60 -0.35
C ARG A 92 -11.24 7.99 -1.14
N ALA A 93 -10.39 7.02 -1.47
CA ALA A 93 -9.20 7.25 -2.28
C ALA A 93 -9.53 7.81 -3.67
N LYS A 94 -10.63 7.35 -4.29
CA LYS A 94 -11.13 7.91 -5.56
C LYS A 94 -11.55 9.38 -5.41
N ALA A 95 -12.26 9.72 -4.34
CA ALA A 95 -12.66 11.10 -4.07
C ALA A 95 -11.44 12.01 -3.84
N GLU A 96 -10.44 11.56 -3.09
CA GLU A 96 -9.18 12.30 -2.89
C GLU A 96 -8.40 12.48 -4.19
N ILE A 97 -8.33 11.45 -5.04
CA ILE A 97 -7.71 11.56 -6.37
C ILE A 97 -8.48 12.54 -7.26
N ALA A 98 -9.81 12.50 -7.24
CA ALA A 98 -10.64 13.42 -8.01
C ALA A 98 -10.48 14.87 -7.54
N ALA A 99 -10.23 15.11 -6.25
CA ALA A 99 -9.94 16.44 -5.74
C ALA A 99 -8.60 16.99 -6.25
N ILE A 100 -7.61 16.13 -6.49
CA ILE A 100 -6.30 16.53 -7.05
C ILE A 100 -6.37 16.65 -8.58
N LYS A 101 -6.95 15.66 -9.25
CA LYS A 101 -7.11 15.60 -10.70
C LYS A 101 -8.40 14.85 -11.04
N ASN A 102 -9.46 15.62 -11.32
CA ASN A 102 -10.69 15.05 -11.85
C ASN A 102 -10.55 14.89 -13.37
N PRO A 103 -10.69 13.67 -13.93
CA PRO A 103 -10.56 13.47 -15.37
C PRO A 103 -11.63 14.18 -16.21
N ASN A 104 -12.71 14.67 -15.58
CA ASN A 104 -13.77 15.42 -16.23
C ASN A 104 -13.69 16.95 -15.98
N ALA A 105 -12.69 17.43 -15.23
CA ALA A 105 -12.48 18.87 -15.04
C ALA A 105 -11.81 19.49 -16.27
N GLU A 106 -12.15 20.75 -16.58
CA GLU A 106 -11.54 21.49 -17.69
C GLU A 106 -10.11 21.92 -17.37
N THR A 107 -9.83 22.24 -16.10
CA THR A 107 -8.54 22.72 -15.61
C THR A 107 -7.83 21.68 -14.75
N ASP A 108 -6.57 21.42 -15.08
CA ASP A 108 -5.67 20.61 -14.26
C ASP A 108 -4.82 21.51 -13.37
N GLN A 109 -5.09 21.48 -12.07
CA GLN A 109 -4.36 22.25 -11.07
C GLN A 109 -2.90 21.79 -10.94
N MET A 110 -2.60 20.49 -11.09
CA MET A 110 -1.23 19.98 -11.02
C MET A 110 -0.40 20.42 -12.23
N GLU A 111 -1.01 20.40 -13.42
CA GLU A 111 -0.37 20.90 -14.64
C GLU A 111 -0.13 22.41 -14.54
N THR A 112 -1.14 23.17 -14.07
CA THR A 112 -1.05 24.61 -13.87
C THR A 112 0.07 24.97 -12.89
N ALA A 113 0.14 24.31 -11.74
CA ALA A 113 1.19 24.53 -10.75
C ALA A 113 2.58 24.19 -11.30
N SER A 114 2.69 23.11 -12.10
CA SER A 114 3.94 22.72 -12.74
C SER A 114 4.41 23.77 -13.76
N HIS A 115 3.51 24.30 -14.60
CA HIS A 115 3.81 25.36 -15.55
C HIS A 115 4.20 26.67 -14.87
N GLN A 116 3.53 27.04 -13.77
CA GLN A 116 3.88 28.22 -12.98
C GLN A 116 5.31 28.09 -12.40
N LEU A 117 5.67 26.93 -11.85
CA LEU A 117 7.02 26.69 -11.33
C LEU A 117 8.10 26.72 -12.42
N GLU A 118 7.80 26.21 -13.62
CA GLU A 118 8.71 26.33 -14.77
C GLU A 118 8.86 27.78 -15.22
N ALA A 119 7.78 28.55 -15.28
CA ALA A 119 7.80 29.95 -15.65
C ALA A 119 8.57 30.82 -14.65
N ILE A 120 8.40 30.56 -13.34
CA ILE A 120 9.18 31.19 -12.29
C ILE A 120 10.67 30.89 -12.49
N THR A 121 11.03 29.62 -12.68
CA THR A 121 12.41 29.20 -12.89
C THR A 121 13.03 29.86 -14.12
N ALA A 122 12.32 29.85 -15.25
CA ALA A 122 12.79 30.48 -16.48
C ALA A 122 12.95 32.00 -16.34
N THR A 123 12.05 32.65 -15.61
CA THR A 123 12.14 34.10 -15.38
C THR A 123 13.29 34.43 -14.43
N THR A 124 13.49 33.66 -13.37
CA THR A 124 14.60 33.89 -12.45
C THR A 124 15.95 33.62 -13.11
N GLU A 125 16.08 32.58 -13.95
CA GLU A 125 17.27 32.35 -14.77
C GLU A 125 17.56 33.53 -15.71
N ARG A 126 16.53 34.06 -16.39
CA ARG A 126 16.69 35.24 -17.25
C ARG A 126 17.14 36.46 -16.45
N SER A 127 16.48 36.76 -15.35
CA SER A 127 16.86 37.89 -14.49
C SER A 127 18.28 37.75 -13.95
N THR A 128 18.73 36.54 -13.59
CA THR A 128 20.12 36.30 -13.19
C THR A 128 21.10 36.58 -14.33
N ASN A 129 20.79 36.15 -15.56
CA ASN A 129 21.62 36.46 -16.72
C ASN A 129 21.69 37.97 -17.01
N ASP A 130 20.57 38.68 -16.88
CA ASP A 130 20.50 40.13 -17.07
C ASP A 130 21.33 40.87 -16.00
N ILE A 131 21.28 40.41 -14.74
CA ILE A 131 22.12 40.94 -13.65
C ILE A 131 23.60 40.71 -13.96
N MET A 132 23.98 39.51 -14.39
CA MET A 132 25.37 39.18 -14.74
C MET A 132 25.89 40.03 -15.91
N ALA A 133 25.07 40.23 -16.94
CA ALA A 133 25.41 41.12 -18.05
C ALA A 133 25.61 42.57 -17.59
N ALA A 134 24.74 43.08 -16.71
CA ALA A 134 24.90 44.42 -16.14
C ALA A 134 26.18 44.55 -15.29
N VAL A 135 26.54 43.51 -14.53
CA VAL A 135 27.80 43.47 -13.77
C VAL A 135 29.00 43.55 -14.72
N ASP A 136 29.01 42.78 -15.81
CA ASP A 136 30.08 42.81 -16.81
C ASP A 136 30.22 44.21 -17.45
N ASP A 137 29.10 44.86 -17.78
CA ASP A 137 29.10 46.21 -18.35
C ASP A 137 29.62 47.27 -17.36
N ILE A 138 29.27 47.14 -16.07
CA ILE A 138 29.82 48.00 -15.01
C ILE A 138 31.32 47.76 -14.86
N GLU A 139 31.78 46.50 -14.85
CA GLU A 139 33.19 46.18 -14.73
C GLU A 139 34.01 46.75 -15.91
N GLN A 140 33.50 46.66 -17.13
CA GLN A 140 34.11 47.30 -18.31
C GLN A 140 34.17 48.82 -18.18
N THR A 141 33.14 49.43 -17.60
CA THR A 141 33.09 50.87 -17.34
C THR A 141 34.14 51.27 -16.30
N LEU A 142 34.25 50.52 -15.21
CA LEU A 142 35.28 50.74 -14.18
C LEU A 142 36.68 50.61 -14.78
N LYS A 143 36.94 49.60 -15.62
CA LYS A 143 38.23 49.45 -16.34
C LYS A 143 38.57 50.65 -17.21
N LYS A 144 37.57 51.23 -17.90
CA LYS A 144 37.76 52.48 -18.69
C LYS A 144 38.08 53.67 -17.80
N ILE A 145 37.41 53.80 -16.65
CA ILE A 145 37.68 54.88 -15.68
C ILE A 145 39.11 54.73 -15.16
N THR A 146 39.52 53.53 -14.72
CA THR A 146 40.90 53.27 -14.26
C THR A 146 41.94 53.69 -15.30
N ALA A 147 41.71 53.37 -16.58
CA ALA A 147 42.62 53.76 -17.67
C ALA A 147 42.72 55.28 -17.89
N LEU A 148 41.71 56.06 -17.49
CA LEU A 148 41.69 57.51 -17.58
C LEU A 148 42.23 58.20 -16.31
N THR A 149 42.23 57.51 -15.17
CA THR A 149 42.58 58.06 -13.85
C THR A 149 43.77 57.36 -13.19
N VAL A 150 44.70 56.81 -13.98
CA VAL A 150 45.78 55.88 -13.57
C VAL A 150 46.61 56.33 -12.36
N ASP A 151 46.71 57.63 -12.07
CA ASP A 151 47.51 58.20 -10.97
C ASP A 151 46.68 58.98 -9.92
N ASP A 152 45.35 58.80 -9.89
CA ASP A 152 44.49 59.44 -8.88
C ASP A 152 44.36 58.56 -7.62
N GLY A 153 45.06 58.99 -6.56
CA GLY A 153 45.11 58.27 -5.28
C GLY A 153 43.79 58.23 -4.49
N GLU A 154 42.80 59.07 -4.83
CA GLU A 154 41.48 59.03 -4.21
C GLU A 154 40.51 58.17 -5.02
N VAL A 155 40.63 58.15 -6.35
CA VAL A 155 39.73 57.39 -7.24
C VAL A 155 40.07 55.90 -7.28
N SER A 156 41.35 55.52 -7.28
CA SER A 156 41.77 54.12 -7.31
C SER A 156 41.10 53.23 -6.24
N PRO A 157 41.12 53.58 -4.94
CA PRO A 157 40.49 52.73 -3.91
C PRO A 157 38.97 52.63 -4.05
N LEU A 158 38.31 53.64 -4.63
CA LEU A 158 36.87 53.58 -4.89
C LEU A 158 36.54 52.58 -6.01
N ILE A 159 37.36 52.51 -7.05
CA ILE A 159 37.22 51.53 -8.13
C ILE A 159 37.48 50.11 -7.62
N ASP A 160 38.51 49.93 -6.80
CA ASP A 160 38.83 48.63 -6.19
C ASP A 160 37.67 48.15 -5.32
N HIS A 161 37.13 49.04 -4.47
CA HIS A 161 35.97 48.74 -3.65
C HIS A 161 34.73 48.39 -4.50
N ALA A 162 34.46 49.12 -5.58
CA ALA A 162 33.35 48.80 -6.48
C ALA A 162 33.53 47.44 -7.15
N SER A 163 34.74 47.12 -7.61
CA SER A 163 35.06 45.84 -8.24
C SER A 163 34.89 44.67 -7.27
N GLU A 164 35.27 44.84 -6.00
CA GLU A 164 35.05 43.84 -4.95
C GLU A 164 33.55 43.56 -4.73
N ARG A 165 32.71 44.60 -4.72
CA ARG A 165 31.25 44.43 -4.61
C ARG A 165 30.65 43.72 -5.82
N LEU A 166 31.17 43.94 -7.04
CA LEU A 166 30.72 43.21 -8.22
C LEU A 166 31.05 41.71 -8.13
N ILE A 167 32.21 41.35 -7.59
CA ILE A 167 32.59 39.95 -7.35
C ILE A 167 31.61 39.29 -6.36
N GLU A 168 31.26 39.98 -5.27
CA GLU A 168 30.28 39.46 -4.30
C GLU A 168 28.90 39.21 -4.93
N ILE A 169 28.45 40.08 -5.85
CA ILE A 169 27.21 39.88 -6.60
C ILE A 169 27.29 38.61 -7.46
N ILE A 170 28.38 38.43 -8.19
CA ILE A 170 28.61 37.24 -9.03
C ILE A 170 28.57 35.97 -8.18
N GLU A 171 29.27 35.96 -7.05
CA GLU A 171 29.31 34.82 -6.13
C GLU A 171 27.91 34.49 -5.58
N ALA A 172 27.15 35.51 -5.16
CA ALA A 172 25.78 35.36 -4.68
C ALA A 172 24.85 34.81 -5.76
N CYS A 173 24.97 35.28 -7.00
CA CYS A 173 24.19 34.78 -8.13
C CYS A 173 24.54 33.34 -8.51
N SER A 174 25.79 32.89 -8.32
CA SER A 174 26.18 31.49 -8.63
C SER A 174 25.42 30.46 -7.77
N PHE A 175 25.03 30.81 -6.54
CA PHE A 175 24.23 29.94 -5.67
C PHE A 175 22.79 29.76 -6.15
N HIS A 176 22.27 30.65 -7.00
CA HIS A 176 20.92 30.56 -7.55
C HIS A 176 20.77 29.36 -8.49
N ASP A 177 21.83 28.93 -9.18
CA ASP A 177 21.81 27.75 -10.06
C ASP A 177 21.36 26.48 -9.31
N LEU A 178 21.81 26.31 -8.06
CA LEU A 178 21.37 25.19 -7.22
C LEU A 178 19.88 25.25 -6.89
N THR A 179 19.32 26.44 -6.75
CA THR A 179 17.88 26.64 -6.53
C THR A 179 17.09 26.27 -7.78
N GLY A 180 17.53 26.70 -8.98
CA GLY A 180 16.90 26.32 -10.26
C GLY A 180 16.90 24.79 -10.48
N GLN A 181 18.01 24.12 -10.15
CA GLN A 181 18.09 22.65 -10.20
C GLN A 181 17.10 21.98 -9.23
N ARG A 182 16.95 22.50 -8.00
CA ARG A 182 16.01 21.97 -7.01
C ARG A 182 14.55 22.15 -7.45
N VAL A 183 14.19 23.32 -7.99
CA VAL A 183 12.82 23.54 -8.50
C VAL A 183 12.54 22.59 -9.67
N THR A 184 13.49 22.42 -10.59
CA THR A 184 13.38 21.44 -11.68
C THR A 184 13.11 20.02 -11.15
N GLN A 185 13.76 19.62 -10.05
CA GLN A 185 13.53 18.33 -9.42
C GLN A 185 12.13 18.21 -8.78
N VAL A 186 11.62 19.30 -8.20
CA VAL A 186 10.23 19.36 -7.69
C VAL A 186 9.24 19.18 -8.84
N VAL A 187 9.42 19.89 -9.96
CA VAL A 187 8.55 19.75 -11.15
C VAL A 187 8.57 18.31 -11.69
N LYS A 188 9.75 17.67 -11.77
CA LYS A 188 9.84 16.24 -12.14
C LYS A 188 9.08 15.34 -11.20
N THR A 189 9.10 15.63 -9.90
CA THR A 189 8.38 14.86 -8.88
C THR A 189 6.87 15.04 -9.03
N LEU A 190 6.39 16.27 -9.29
CA LEU A 190 4.98 16.54 -9.56
C LEU A 190 4.49 15.78 -10.79
N ARG A 191 5.23 15.81 -11.91
CA ARG A 191 4.92 15.02 -13.11
C ARG A 191 4.90 13.51 -12.86
N PHE A 192 5.81 13.02 -12.00
CA PHE A 192 5.79 11.62 -11.60
C PHE A 192 4.52 11.27 -10.82
N ILE A 193 4.12 12.09 -9.85
CA ILE A 193 2.88 11.91 -9.09
C ILE A 193 1.67 11.94 -10.04
N GLU A 194 1.63 12.89 -10.96
CA GLU A 194 0.58 13.00 -11.98
C GLU A 194 0.47 11.72 -12.81
N SER A 195 1.60 11.17 -13.29
CA SER A 195 1.62 9.92 -14.05
C SER A 195 1.05 8.74 -13.25
N ARG A 196 1.28 8.73 -11.93
CA ARG A 196 0.74 7.70 -11.04
C ARG A 196 -0.74 7.84 -10.82
N ILE A 197 -1.24 9.07 -10.69
CA ILE A 197 -2.66 9.38 -10.60
C ILE A 197 -3.37 8.97 -11.90
N LEU A 198 -2.83 9.34 -13.06
CA LEU A 198 -3.36 8.94 -14.36
C LEU A 198 -3.44 7.41 -14.51
N ALA A 199 -2.41 6.68 -14.08
CA ALA A 199 -2.44 5.22 -14.06
C ALA A 199 -3.53 4.64 -13.14
N MET A 200 -3.82 5.28 -12.00
CA MET A 200 -4.92 4.86 -11.12
C MET A 200 -6.29 5.15 -11.74
N ILE A 201 -6.45 6.30 -12.40
CA ILE A 201 -7.66 6.64 -13.15
C ILE A 201 -7.89 5.61 -14.27
N ASP A 202 -6.84 5.24 -15.01
CA ASP A 202 -6.92 4.23 -16.08
C ASP A 202 -7.36 2.85 -15.56
N ILE A 203 -6.82 2.40 -14.42
CA ILE A 203 -7.20 1.12 -13.78
C ILE A 203 -8.69 1.09 -13.41
N TRP A 204 -9.24 2.21 -12.93
CA TRP A 204 -10.65 2.28 -12.52
C TRP A 204 -11.61 2.65 -13.64
N GLY A 205 -11.12 3.27 -14.71
CA GLY A 205 -11.89 3.82 -15.81
C GLY A 205 -12.55 5.16 -15.47
N LEU A 206 -12.79 5.97 -16.50
CA LEU A 206 -13.38 7.31 -16.39
C LEU A 206 -14.77 7.31 -15.74
N GLU A 207 -15.58 6.28 -16.01
CA GLU A 207 -16.94 6.15 -15.45
C GLU A 207 -16.93 6.09 -13.91
N ALA A 208 -15.85 5.58 -13.31
CA ALA A 208 -15.72 5.51 -11.86
C ALA A 208 -15.64 6.88 -11.16
N PHE A 209 -15.44 7.95 -11.93
CA PHE A 209 -15.29 9.33 -11.44
C PHE A 209 -16.44 10.25 -11.86
N ARG A 210 -17.39 9.77 -12.68
CA ARG A 210 -18.46 10.60 -13.26
C ARG A 210 -19.36 11.26 -12.23
N ASP A 211 -19.67 10.53 -11.16
CA ASP A 211 -20.60 10.99 -10.13
C ASP A 211 -19.88 11.69 -8.96
N LEU A 212 -18.55 11.89 -9.06
CA LEU A 212 -17.78 12.63 -8.05
C LEU A 212 -17.86 14.15 -8.32
N PRO A 213 -17.85 14.98 -7.27
CA PRO A 213 -17.83 16.44 -7.43
C PRO A 213 -16.66 16.87 -8.31
N LEU A 214 -16.92 17.82 -9.20
CA LEU A 214 -15.85 18.55 -9.88
C LEU A 214 -15.21 19.50 -8.85
N PRO A 215 -13.89 19.68 -8.89
CA PRO A 215 -13.25 20.79 -8.19
C PRO A 215 -13.89 22.09 -8.71
N THR A 216 -14.53 22.83 -7.82
CA THR A 216 -15.03 24.18 -8.11
C THR A 216 -13.97 25.18 -7.67
N ASP A 217 -13.55 26.06 -8.57
CA ASP A 217 -12.60 27.16 -8.30
C ASP A 217 -13.12 28.18 -7.25
N SER A 218 -14.34 27.99 -6.72
CA SER A 218 -15.10 28.96 -5.93
C SER A 218 -14.89 28.90 -4.41
N GLU A 219 -14.14 27.94 -3.86
CA GLU A 219 -13.85 27.93 -2.41
C GLU A 219 -12.69 28.87 -2.03
N ASP A 220 -11.98 29.45 -3.02
CA ASP A 220 -10.86 30.38 -2.85
C ASP A 220 -11.21 31.86 -3.11
N GLU A 221 -12.50 32.22 -3.21
CA GLU A 221 -12.90 33.63 -3.42
C GLU A 221 -12.51 34.55 -2.24
N VAL A 222 -12.29 34.01 -1.03
CA VAL A 222 -11.86 34.79 0.14
C VAL A 222 -10.33 34.96 0.22
N GLN A 223 -9.55 34.17 -0.54
CA GLN A 223 -8.08 34.32 -0.66
C GLN A 223 -7.66 35.09 -1.92
N HIS A 224 -8.60 35.33 -2.85
CA HIS A 224 -8.33 36.02 -4.12
C HIS A 224 -7.81 37.45 -3.95
N GLU A 225 -8.29 38.23 -2.97
CA GLU A 225 -7.85 39.64 -2.80
C GLU A 225 -6.36 39.78 -2.42
N GLU A 226 -5.77 38.82 -1.69
CA GLU A 226 -4.33 38.83 -1.39
C GLU A 226 -3.48 38.23 -2.52
N HIS A 227 -4.01 37.26 -3.26
CA HIS A 227 -3.36 36.65 -4.42
C HIS A 227 -3.36 37.56 -5.66
N GLU A 228 -4.35 38.46 -5.80
CA GLU A 228 -4.45 39.42 -6.89
C GLU A 228 -3.32 40.48 -6.87
N LEU A 229 -2.64 40.63 -5.72
CA LEU A 229 -1.44 41.46 -5.59
C LEU A 229 -0.14 40.70 -5.89
N LEU A 230 -0.19 39.37 -6.04
CA LEU A 230 0.95 38.48 -6.30
C LEU A 230 0.97 38.01 -7.76
N ASN A 231 0.61 38.89 -8.70
CA ASN A 231 0.79 38.63 -10.11
C ASN A 231 2.30 38.63 -10.42
N GLY A 232 2.88 37.43 -10.50
CA GLY A 232 4.21 37.22 -11.05
C GLY A 232 4.27 37.60 -12.54
N PRO A 233 5.46 37.56 -13.16
CA PRO A 233 5.60 37.81 -14.59
C PRO A 233 4.61 36.95 -15.37
N ALA A 234 3.85 37.59 -16.27
CA ALA A 234 2.81 36.91 -17.03
C ALA A 234 3.40 35.72 -17.82
N LEU A 235 2.69 34.60 -17.81
CA LEU A 235 2.99 33.47 -18.68
C LEU A 235 3.01 33.96 -20.14
N GLY A 236 3.94 33.44 -20.96
CA GLY A 236 4.20 33.96 -22.31
C GLY A 236 2.92 34.15 -23.13
N GLY A 237 2.61 35.40 -23.49
CA GLY A 237 1.41 35.78 -24.27
C GLY A 237 0.17 36.14 -23.44
N GLN A 238 0.23 36.12 -22.12
CA GLN A 238 -0.89 36.45 -21.21
C GLN A 238 -0.70 37.78 -20.46
N GLY A 239 0.34 38.54 -20.78
CA GLY A 239 0.61 39.86 -20.19
C GLY A 239 0.15 41.00 -21.10
N LEU A 240 -0.10 42.17 -20.50
CA LEU A 240 -0.25 43.41 -21.26
C LEU A 240 1.02 43.63 -22.11
N SER A 241 0.84 43.92 -23.39
CA SER A 241 1.97 44.27 -24.24
C SER A 241 2.51 45.64 -23.85
N GLN A 242 3.78 45.93 -24.17
CA GLN A 242 4.34 47.26 -23.92
C GLN A 242 3.53 48.36 -24.63
N GLU A 243 2.95 48.04 -25.79
CA GLU A 243 2.06 48.93 -26.54
C GLU A 243 0.75 49.22 -25.76
N ASP A 244 0.20 48.23 -25.06
CA ASP A 244 -0.98 48.42 -24.20
C ASP A 244 -0.67 49.25 -22.94
N ILE A 245 0.56 49.13 -22.41
CA ILE A 245 1.03 49.91 -21.27
C ILE A 245 1.21 51.37 -21.67
N ASP A 246 1.86 51.63 -22.80
CA ASP A 246 2.12 52.99 -23.28
C ASP A 246 0.80 53.74 -23.58
N ALA A 247 -0.22 53.03 -24.11
CA ALA A 247 -1.55 53.59 -24.35
C ALA A 247 -2.33 53.99 -23.08
N LEU A 248 -1.89 53.56 -21.89
CA LEU A 248 -2.52 53.92 -20.61
C LEU A 248 -2.02 55.27 -20.06
N PHE A 249 -0.89 55.76 -20.58
CA PHE A 249 -0.21 56.98 -20.10
C PHE A 249 -0.20 58.13 -21.12
N ASP A 250 -0.79 57.93 -22.31
CA ASP A 250 -1.06 58.94 -23.35
C ASP A 250 -2.53 59.42 -23.32
#